data_AF-A0A8J4TW97-F1
#
_entry.id   AF-A0A8J4TW97-F1
#
_cell.length_a   1.000
_cell.length_b   1.000
_cell.length_c   1.000
_cell.angle_alpha   90.00
_cell.angle_beta   90.00
_cell.angle_gamma   90.00
#
_symmetry.space_group_name_H-M   'P 1'
#
loop_
_entity.id
_entity.type
_entity.pdbx_description
1 polymer ?
#
loop_
_entity_poly.entity_id
_entity_poly.type
_entity_poly.pdbx_seq_one_letter_code
_entity_poly.pdbx_strand_id
1 'polypeptide(L)'
;MVANNPDLPPIDCADSGEMEADADASRTPGSPHATGDVAWCKTPTGHIKRPMNAFMVWSQIERRKIMEQSPDMHNAEISKRLGKRWKLLRDCDKIPFIREAERLRLKHMADYPDYKYRPRKKVKTSAGACKAGGEKADKGADIMSS
;
A
#
# COMPACT_ATOMS: atom_id res chain seq x y z
N MET A 1 36.63 23.98 -19.61
CA MET A 1 36.32 24.60 -18.32
C MET A 1 35.48 23.61 -17.54
N VAL A 2 36.00 23.25 -16.36
CA VAL A 2 35.50 22.22 -15.44
C VAL A 2 34.15 22.59 -14.83
N ALA A 3 33.43 21.53 -14.42
CA ALA A 3 32.13 21.51 -13.78
C ALA A 3 31.99 22.44 -12.56
N ASN A 4 30.74 22.82 -12.23
CA ASN A 4 30.11 22.60 -10.91
C ASN A 4 28.84 23.47 -10.74
N ASN A 5 27.67 22.83 -10.74
CA ASN A 5 26.70 23.00 -9.63
C ASN A 5 27.35 22.34 -8.38
N PRO A 6 27.00 22.64 -7.11
CA PRO A 6 25.80 23.32 -6.59
C PRO A 6 26.08 24.27 -5.39
N ASP A 7 25.10 25.08 -4.95
CA ASP A 7 25.09 25.58 -3.55
C ASP A 7 23.64 25.72 -3.06
N LEU A 8 23.17 24.67 -2.37
CA LEU A 8 22.04 24.74 -1.45
C LEU A 8 22.60 25.17 -0.10
N PRO A 9 21.97 26.12 0.62
CA PRO A 9 22.37 26.42 1.98
C PRO A 9 22.07 25.23 2.93
N PRO A 10 22.90 25.05 3.98
CA PRO A 10 22.80 23.95 4.91
C PRO A 10 21.53 24.02 5.77
N ILE A 11 21.01 22.84 6.09
CA ILE A 11 19.93 22.68 7.06
C ILE A 11 20.57 22.84 8.43
N ASP A 12 20.41 24.02 9.03
CA ASP A 12 20.82 24.26 10.40
C ASP A 12 20.00 23.36 11.33
N CYS A 13 20.71 22.42 11.93
CA CYS A 13 20.19 21.40 12.82
C CYS A 13 20.78 21.66 14.21
N ALA A 14 20.12 22.48 15.03
CA ALA A 14 20.21 22.49 16.50
C ALA A 14 19.28 23.55 17.12
N ASP A 15 18.27 23.13 17.87
CA ASP A 15 17.93 23.76 19.15
C ASP A 15 17.34 22.71 20.09
N SER A 16 17.97 22.66 21.26
CA SER A 16 17.76 21.72 22.34
C SER A 16 16.62 22.21 23.23
N GLY A 17 15.47 21.56 23.13
CA GLY A 17 14.35 21.77 24.05
C GLY A 17 14.24 20.61 25.03
N GLU A 18 14.83 20.77 26.21
CA GLU A 18 14.61 19.89 27.36
C GLU A 18 13.23 20.19 27.96
N MET A 19 12.38 19.17 28.13
CA MET A 19 11.34 19.20 29.15
C MET A 19 11.23 17.82 29.81
N GLU A 20 11.74 17.78 31.04
CA GLU A 20 11.48 16.74 32.03
C GLU A 20 9.99 16.78 32.41
N ALA A 21 9.32 15.64 32.30
CA ALA A 21 8.05 15.40 32.98
C ALA A 21 8.01 13.93 33.40
N ASP A 22 8.46 13.71 34.64
CA ASP A 22 8.27 12.49 35.42
C ASP A 22 6.78 12.26 35.65
N ALA A 23 6.23 11.15 35.16
CA ALA A 23 4.89 10.68 35.53
C ALA A 23 4.74 9.17 35.28
N ASP A 24 4.97 8.44 36.37
CA ASP A 24 4.27 7.24 36.80
C ASP A 24 4.43 5.93 36.01
N ALA A 25 4.99 4.97 36.73
CA ALA A 25 5.22 3.61 36.32
C ALA A 25 3.91 2.83 36.22
N SER A 26 3.56 2.43 35.00
CA SER A 26 2.81 1.20 34.73
C SER A 26 3.29 0.57 33.43
N ARG A 27 4.58 0.24 33.38
CA ARG A 27 5.15 -0.58 32.31
C ARG A 27 4.73 -2.03 32.51
N THR A 28 3.62 -2.41 31.89
CA THR A 28 3.28 -3.81 31.64
C THR A 28 4.36 -4.44 30.76
N PRO A 29 4.98 -5.57 31.18
CA PRO A 29 5.93 -6.28 30.35
C PRO A 29 5.15 -7.22 29.42
N GLY A 30 4.95 -6.85 28.16
CA GLY A 30 4.16 -7.72 27.29
C GLY A 30 3.79 -7.20 25.91
N SER A 31 4.72 -6.66 25.14
CA SER A 31 4.64 -6.78 23.68
C SER A 31 5.99 -6.44 23.06
N PRO A 32 6.60 -7.32 22.25
CA PRO A 32 7.77 -6.94 21.49
C PRO A 32 7.35 -5.80 20.57
N HIS A 33 7.97 -4.64 20.79
CA HIS A 33 7.88 -3.50 19.89
C HIS A 33 8.39 -3.97 18.53
N ALA A 34 7.45 -4.30 17.64
CA ALA A 34 7.75 -4.68 16.28
C ALA A 34 8.43 -3.48 15.64
N THR A 35 9.73 -3.61 15.39
CA THR A 35 10.52 -2.70 14.57
C THR A 35 9.69 -2.36 13.33
N GLY A 36 9.23 -1.11 13.29
CA GLY A 36 8.36 -0.61 12.24
C GLY A 36 9.09 -0.71 10.91
N ASP A 37 8.70 -1.70 10.10
CA ASP A 37 8.68 -1.68 8.63
C ASP A 37 8.29 -3.05 8.00
N VAL A 38 8.16 -4.11 8.81
CA VAL A 38 7.88 -5.50 8.34
C VAL A 38 6.52 -6.06 8.78
N ALA A 39 5.83 -5.40 9.72
CA ALA A 39 4.57 -5.89 10.29
C ALA A 39 3.40 -5.90 9.29
N TRP A 40 3.49 -5.15 8.19
CA TRP A 40 2.40 -5.12 7.19
C TRP A 40 2.32 -6.41 6.36
N CYS A 41 3.43 -7.16 6.27
CA CYS A 41 3.53 -8.37 5.47
C CYS A 41 3.22 -9.64 6.27
N LYS A 42 3.29 -9.66 7.61
CA LYS A 42 3.02 -10.86 8.41
C LYS A 42 1.72 -10.71 9.18
N THR A 43 0.73 -11.55 8.87
CA THR A 43 -0.45 -11.69 9.73
C THR A 43 -0.11 -12.45 11.01
N PRO A 44 -0.88 -12.30 12.10
CA PRO A 44 -0.69 -13.07 13.34
C PRO A 44 -0.74 -14.59 13.15
N THR A 45 -1.34 -15.06 12.04
CA THR A 45 -1.42 -16.48 11.67
C THR A 45 -0.18 -16.97 10.90
N GLY A 46 0.88 -16.18 10.80
CA GLY A 46 2.10 -16.51 10.05
C GLY A 46 1.94 -16.39 8.53
N HIS A 47 0.75 -16.03 8.03
CA HIS A 47 0.54 -15.84 6.59
C HIS A 47 1.18 -14.53 6.11
N ILE A 48 1.95 -14.64 5.04
CA ILE A 48 2.61 -13.53 4.37
C ILE A 48 1.66 -12.88 3.35
N LYS A 49 1.30 -11.62 3.57
CA LYS A 49 0.44 -10.81 2.69
C LYS A 49 1.21 -10.40 1.44
N ARG A 50 0.50 -10.27 0.32
CA ARG A 50 1.07 -9.79 -0.94
C ARG A 50 1.57 -8.34 -0.78
N PRO A 51 2.67 -7.96 -1.46
CA PRO A 51 3.06 -6.55 -1.55
C PRO A 51 2.00 -5.74 -2.28
N MET A 52 1.90 -4.44 -1.95
CA MET A 52 0.93 -3.55 -2.55
C MET A 52 1.34 -3.21 -3.99
N ASN A 53 0.42 -3.36 -4.93
CA ASN A 53 0.61 -2.89 -6.30
C ASN A 53 0.41 -1.36 -6.40
N ALA A 54 0.74 -0.76 -7.54
CA ALA A 54 0.71 0.69 -7.75
C ALA A 54 -0.66 1.32 -7.41
N PHE A 55 -1.75 0.68 -7.86
CA PHE A 55 -3.10 1.12 -7.55
C PHE A 55 -3.40 1.04 -6.05
N MET A 56 -2.97 -0.03 -5.36
CA MET A 56 -3.19 -0.19 -3.92
C MET A 56 -2.42 0.87 -3.13
N VAL A 57 -1.17 1.18 -3.50
CA VAL A 57 -0.37 2.26 -2.89
C VAL A 57 -1.09 3.60 -3.04
N TRP A 58 -1.50 3.96 -4.26
CA TRP A 58 -2.20 5.21 -4.52
C TRP A 58 -3.57 5.30 -3.83
N SER A 59 -4.37 4.23 -3.96
CA SER A 59 -5.75 4.21 -3.45
C SER A 59 -5.82 4.31 -1.93
N GLN A 60 -4.79 3.92 -1.18
CA GLN A 60 -4.74 4.11 0.27
C GLN A 60 -4.79 5.59 0.65
N ILE A 61 -4.02 6.43 -0.05
CA ILE A 61 -3.94 7.87 0.20
C ILE A 61 -5.30 8.50 -0.16
N GLU A 62 -5.81 8.21 -1.35
CA GLU A 62 -7.05 8.80 -1.83
C GLU A 62 -8.29 8.31 -1.08
N ARG A 63 -8.31 7.04 -0.67
CA ARG A 63 -9.37 6.49 0.18
C ARG A 63 -9.41 7.22 1.52
N ARG A 64 -8.24 7.44 2.15
CA ARG A 64 -8.16 8.15 3.44
C ARG A 64 -8.75 9.55 3.34
N LYS A 65 -8.39 10.30 2.28
CA LYS A 65 -8.95 11.63 2.01
C LYS A 65 -10.48 11.63 1.89
N ILE A 66 -11.04 10.63 1.19
CA ILE A 66 -12.50 10.52 1.03
C ILE A 66 -13.18 10.12 2.34
N MET A 67 -12.58 9.22 3.12
CA MET A 67 -13.10 8.81 4.42
C MET A 67 -13.09 9.95 5.44
N GLU A 68 -12.09 10.84 5.37
CA GLU A 68 -12.00 12.03 6.23
C GLU A 68 -13.09 13.06 5.89
N GLN A 69 -13.39 13.24 4.60
CA GLN A 69 -14.44 14.15 4.14
C GLN A 69 -15.86 13.57 4.26
N SER A 70 -15.97 12.24 4.25
CA SER A 70 -17.26 11.53 4.23
C SER A 70 -17.10 10.21 4.99
N PRO A 71 -17.13 10.24 6.33
CA PRO A 71 -16.94 9.04 7.16
C PRO A 71 -18.04 7.99 6.93
N ASP A 72 -19.23 8.42 6.48
CA ASP A 72 -20.37 7.54 6.21
C ASP A 72 -20.31 6.86 4.83
N MET A 73 -19.34 7.24 3.98
CA MET A 73 -19.23 6.68 2.64
C MET A 73 -18.68 5.25 2.69
N HIS A 74 -19.47 4.30 2.18
CA HIS A 74 -19.08 2.90 2.21
C HIS A 74 -17.87 2.59 1.31
N ASN A 75 -16.93 1.76 1.78
CA ASN A 75 -15.66 1.48 1.11
C ASN A 75 -15.82 0.90 -0.31
N ALA A 76 -16.88 0.12 -0.55
CA ALA A 76 -17.17 -0.41 -1.88
C ALA A 76 -17.42 0.70 -2.90
N GLU A 77 -18.11 1.77 -2.49
CA GLU A 77 -18.39 2.92 -3.34
C GLU A 77 -17.12 3.78 -3.54
N ILE A 78 -16.35 4.00 -2.48
CA ILE A 78 -15.04 4.68 -2.57
C ILE A 78 -14.14 3.95 -3.58
N SER A 79 -14.01 2.63 -3.45
CA SER A 79 -13.16 1.82 -4.31
C SER A 79 -13.62 1.85 -5.78
N LYS A 80 -14.94 1.91 -6.03
CA LYS A 80 -15.50 2.07 -7.38
C LYS A 80 -15.11 3.41 -8.01
N ARG A 81 -15.21 4.50 -7.24
CA ARG A 81 -14.81 5.85 -7.70
C ARG A 81 -13.31 5.96 -7.95
N LEU A 82 -12.49 5.42 -7.04
CA LEU A 82 -11.03 5.39 -7.17
C LEU A 82 -10.58 4.59 -8.39
N GLY A 83 -11.21 3.45 -8.68
CA GLY A 83 -10.90 2.67 -9.88
C GLY A 83 -11.15 3.42 -11.19
N LYS A 84 -12.20 4.25 -11.25
CA LYS A 84 -12.46 5.14 -12.40
C LYS A 84 -11.38 6.22 -12.50
N ARG A 85 -11.09 6.90 -11.39
CA ARG A 85 -10.06 7.96 -11.34
C ARG A 85 -8.69 7.43 -11.76
N TRP A 86 -8.25 6.29 -11.23
CA TRP A 86 -6.96 5.69 -11.58
C TRP A 86 -6.78 5.46 -13.09
N LYS A 87 -7.85 5.05 -13.79
CA LYS A 87 -7.80 4.85 -15.24
C LYS A 87 -7.65 6.17 -16.00
N LEU A 88 -8.16 7.27 -15.45
CA LEU A 88 -8.09 8.61 -16.04
C LEU A 88 -6.81 9.36 -15.66
N LEU A 89 -6.07 8.91 -14.63
CA LEU A 89 -4.77 9.49 -14.29
C LEU A 89 -3.79 9.30 -15.45
N ARG A 90 -2.95 10.30 -15.69
CA ARG A 90 -1.86 10.22 -16.67
C ARG A 90 -0.77 9.30 -16.15
N ASP A 91 -0.02 8.70 -17.06
CA ASP A 91 1.03 7.77 -16.66
C ASP A 91 2.15 8.46 -15.89
N CYS A 92 2.46 9.73 -16.19
CA CYS A 92 3.40 10.54 -15.41
C CYS A 92 3.01 10.63 -13.92
N ASP A 93 1.71 10.73 -13.64
CA ASP A 93 1.18 10.84 -12.28
C ASP A 93 1.15 9.45 -11.60
N LYS A 94 1.13 8.36 -12.39
CA LYS A 94 1.21 6.97 -11.89
C LYS A 94 2.63 6.52 -11.59
N ILE A 95 3.64 7.04 -12.31
CA ILE A 95 5.06 6.67 -12.17
C ILE A 95 5.54 6.60 -10.70
N PRO A 96 5.32 7.60 -9.84
CA PRO A 96 5.79 7.52 -8.46
C PRO A 96 5.20 6.32 -7.71
N PHE A 97 3.92 5.99 -7.95
CA PHE A 97 3.25 4.85 -7.33
C PHE A 97 3.67 3.50 -7.94
N ILE A 98 4.02 3.49 -9.23
CA ILE A 98 4.57 2.31 -9.90
C ILE A 98 5.94 1.97 -9.32
N ARG A 99 6.83 2.98 -9.21
CA ARG A 99 8.16 2.83 -8.59
C ARG A 99 8.04 2.38 -7.13
N GLU A 100 7.12 2.95 -6.38
CA GLU A 100 6.92 2.56 -4.97
C GLU A 100 6.39 1.13 -4.86
N ALA A 101 5.46 0.71 -5.71
CA ALA A 101 4.99 -0.66 -5.74
C ALA A 101 6.08 -1.66 -6.15
N GLU A 102 6.95 -1.28 -7.08
CA GLU A 102 8.12 -2.06 -7.45
C GLU A 102 9.11 -2.19 -6.28
N ARG A 103 9.40 -1.08 -5.59
CA ARG A 103 10.22 -1.08 -4.38
C ARG A 103 9.65 -2.03 -3.32
N LEU A 104 8.35 -1.96 -3.07
CA LEU A 104 7.66 -2.87 -2.13
C LEU A 104 7.73 -4.33 -2.58
N ARG A 105 7.61 -4.60 -3.88
CA ARG A 105 7.76 -5.94 -4.44
C ARG A 105 9.17 -6.49 -4.25
N LEU A 106 10.20 -5.69 -4.54
CA LEU A 106 11.60 -6.09 -4.38
C LEU A 106 11.94 -6.33 -2.92
N LYS A 107 11.52 -5.42 -2.03
CA LYS A 107 11.67 -5.60 -0.58
C LYS A 107 11.02 -6.91 -0.12
N HIS A 108 9.80 -7.17 -0.56
CA HIS A 108 9.09 -8.40 -0.21
C HIS A 108 9.80 -9.66 -0.71
N MET A 109 10.35 -9.62 -1.92
CA MET A 109 11.10 -10.74 -2.49
C MET A 109 12.41 -11.00 -1.73
N ALA A 110 13.09 -9.94 -1.27
CA ALA A 110 14.30 -10.04 -0.46
C ALA A 110 14.01 -10.55 0.96
N ASP A 111 12.97 -10.03 1.61
CA ASP A 111 12.58 -10.43 2.97
C ASP A 111 11.96 -11.85 3.00
N TYR A 112 11.35 -12.29 1.90
CA TYR A 112 10.65 -13.56 1.77
C TYR A 112 11.03 -14.29 0.47
N PRO A 113 12.25 -14.83 0.37
CA PRO A 113 12.72 -15.53 -0.84
C PRO A 113 11.87 -16.78 -1.16
N ASP A 114 11.33 -17.45 -0.13
CA ASP A 114 10.45 -18.63 -0.27
C ASP A 114 8.97 -18.28 -0.48
N TYR A 115 8.63 -16.99 -0.63
CA TYR A 115 7.25 -16.58 -0.80
C TYR A 115 6.63 -17.16 -2.08
N LYS A 116 5.64 -18.05 -1.92
CA LYS A 116 4.88 -18.62 -3.03
C LYS A 116 3.41 -18.23 -2.97
N TYR A 117 2.91 -17.63 -4.04
CA TYR A 117 1.50 -17.33 -4.17
C TYR A 117 0.67 -18.62 -4.28
N ARG A 118 -0.17 -18.87 -3.26
CA ARG A 118 -1.11 -20.00 -3.22
C ARG A 118 -2.53 -19.46 -3.12
N PRO A 119 -3.27 -19.32 -4.25
CA PRO A 119 -4.67 -18.93 -4.22
C PRO A 119 -5.47 -19.89 -3.35
N ARG A 120 -6.19 -19.37 -2.35
CA ARG A 120 -7.06 -20.20 -1.50
C ARG A 120 -8.38 -20.42 -2.23
N LYS A 121 -8.68 -21.67 -2.58
CA LYS A 121 -9.98 -22.08 -3.13
C LYS A 121 -10.99 -22.09 -1.98
N LYS A 122 -11.94 -21.15 -1.97
CA LYS A 122 -13.07 -21.22 -1.02
C LYS A 122 -13.97 -22.38 -1.46
N VAL A 123 -14.19 -23.36 -0.59
CA VAL A 123 -15.25 -24.34 -0.76
C VAL A 123 -16.56 -23.55 -0.67
N LYS A 124 -17.34 -23.53 -1.75
CA LYS A 124 -18.62 -22.84 -1.81
C LYS A 124 -19.63 -23.72 -1.08
N THR A 125 -19.75 -23.56 0.24
CA THR A 125 -20.93 -24.06 0.95
C THR A 125 -22.11 -23.26 0.40
N SER A 126 -22.97 -23.95 -0.34
CA SER A 126 -24.18 -23.42 -0.96
C SER A 126 -25.18 -23.02 0.12
N ALA A 127 -25.09 -21.78 0.59
CA ALA A 127 -26.17 -21.11 1.32
C ALA A 127 -26.02 -19.58 1.15
N GLY A 128 -26.93 -18.97 0.40
CA GLY A 128 -27.05 -17.52 0.25
C GLY A 128 -26.94 -17.00 -1.18
N ALA A 129 -28.04 -17.07 -1.93
CA ALA A 129 -28.22 -16.39 -3.20
C ALA A 129 -28.57 -14.90 -2.98
N CYS A 130 -27.90 -14.01 -3.72
CA CYS A 130 -28.29 -12.68 -4.25
C CYS A 130 -27.00 -11.80 -4.35
N LYS A 131 -26.60 -11.10 -5.43
CA LYS A 131 -27.22 -10.59 -6.66
C LYS A 131 -26.19 -10.60 -7.82
N ALA A 132 -26.71 -10.90 -9.01
CA ALA A 132 -26.49 -10.32 -10.35
C ALA A 132 -25.12 -9.71 -10.80
N GLY A 133 -24.67 -10.19 -11.97
CA GLY A 133 -24.38 -9.33 -13.14
C GLY A 133 -22.94 -8.87 -13.35
N GLY A 134 -22.27 -9.40 -14.38
CA GLY A 134 -20.96 -8.93 -14.83
C GLY A 134 -20.41 -9.71 -16.02
N GLU A 135 -21.11 -9.63 -17.15
CA GLU A 135 -20.61 -10.01 -18.47
C GLU A 135 -19.31 -9.26 -18.76
N LYS A 136 -18.20 -9.99 -18.95
CA LYS A 136 -16.95 -9.43 -19.46
C LYS A 136 -16.67 -9.99 -20.84
N ALA A 137 -16.89 -9.12 -21.81
CA ALA A 137 -16.52 -9.29 -23.20
C ALA A 137 -15.04 -9.69 -23.35
N ASP A 138 -14.86 -10.73 -24.15
CA ASP A 138 -13.64 -11.11 -24.84
C ASP A 138 -13.13 -9.93 -25.69
N LYS A 139 -11.88 -9.54 -25.45
CA LYS A 139 -11.09 -8.78 -26.43
C LYS A 139 -9.69 -9.36 -26.40
N GLY A 140 -9.46 -10.29 -27.33
CA GLY A 140 -8.15 -10.63 -27.83
C GLY A 140 -7.39 -9.37 -28.26
N ALA A 141 -6.11 -9.34 -27.93
CA ALA A 141 -5.14 -8.42 -28.50
C ALA A 141 -3.86 -9.22 -28.68
N ASP A 142 -3.75 -9.83 -29.87
CA ASP A 142 -2.49 -10.17 -30.50
C ASP A 142 -1.59 -8.93 -30.53
N ILE A 143 -0.44 -9.01 -29.87
CA ILE A 143 0.70 -8.12 -30.11
C ILE A 143 1.95 -8.99 -30.21
N MET A 144 2.26 -9.32 -31.46
CA MET A 144 3.58 -9.50 -32.10
C MET A 144 4.77 -9.84 -31.21
N SER A 145 5.21 -11.11 -31.30
CA SER A 145 6.62 -11.47 -31.14
C SER A 145 7.37 -11.14 -32.44
N SER A 146 8.61 -10.65 -32.28
CA SER A 146 9.62 -10.52 -33.34
C SER A 146 10.04 -11.85 -33.94
#